data_AF-C5KKQ7-F1
#
_entry.id   AF-C5KKQ7-F1
#
_cell.length_a   1.000
_cell.length_b   1.000
_cell.length_c   1.000
_cell.angle_alpha   90.00
_cell.angle_beta   90.00
_cell.angle_gamma   90.00
#
_symmetry.space_group_name_H-M   'P 1'
#
loop_
_entity.id
_entity.type
_entity.pdbx_description
1 polymer ?
#
loop_
_entity_poly.entity_id
_entity_poly.type
_entity_poly.pdbx_seq_one_letter_code
_entity_poly.pdbx_strand_id
1 'polypeptide(L)'
;MTYNHHDWGVWVDQLSSFPEAEKNFKVLATSTSTEVDREFIAVVEGRNEFDGVWAVQFHPEKPSYEWNSKLSVDHSRTSVEANRFFADFFISRVREHQPYRRCLPVSEEASVLVYNYPLHFTGWIGSPQTIAAREG
;
A
#
# COMPACT_ATOMS: atom_id res chain seq x y z
N MET A 1 0.83 1.85 14.51
CA MET A 1 1.69 0.66 14.28
C MET A 1 1.37 0.13 12.88
N THR A 2 2.26 -0.63 12.23
CA THR A 2 1.99 -1.17 10.89
C THR A 2 1.46 -2.60 10.97
N TYR A 3 0.49 -2.95 10.13
CA TYR A 3 -0.02 -4.32 10.07
C TYR A 3 0.65 -5.09 8.93
N ASN A 4 1.32 -6.19 9.27
CA ASN A 4 2.03 -7.05 8.34
C ASN A 4 1.25 -8.36 8.15
N HIS A 5 0.97 -8.73 6.90
CA HIS A 5 0.31 -9.98 6.55
C HIS A 5 0.87 -10.50 5.23
N HIS A 6 2.11 -10.97 5.32
CA HIS A 6 2.91 -11.49 4.22
C HIS A 6 3.79 -12.64 4.75
N ASP A 7 4.01 -13.66 3.92
CA ASP A 7 4.93 -14.77 4.22
C ASP A 7 6.35 -14.49 3.70
N TRP A 8 6.49 -13.48 2.83
CA TRP A 8 7.71 -13.19 2.08
C TRP A 8 8.02 -11.70 2.11
N GLY A 9 9.30 -11.39 2.20
CA GLY A 9 9.84 -10.04 2.09
C GLY A 9 11.28 -10.06 1.59
N VAL A 10 11.82 -8.88 1.31
CA VAL A 10 13.23 -8.73 0.94
C VAL A 10 14.04 -8.45 2.20
N TRP A 11 14.94 -9.37 2.55
CA TRP A 11 15.86 -9.17 3.66
C TRP A 11 16.85 -8.06 3.34
N VAL A 12 17.17 -7.22 4.33
CA VAL A 12 18.05 -6.06 4.13
C VAL A 12 19.43 -6.48 3.64
N ASP A 13 19.97 -7.55 4.20
CA ASP A 13 21.27 -8.14 3.86
C ASP A 13 21.30 -8.82 2.47
N GLN A 14 20.15 -9.01 1.83
CA GLN A 14 20.07 -9.55 0.47
C GLN A 14 19.98 -8.46 -0.61
N LEU A 15 19.78 -7.19 -0.25
CA LEU A 15 19.56 -6.12 -1.25
C LEU A 15 20.73 -6.01 -2.25
N SER A 16 21.97 -6.17 -1.79
CA SER A 16 23.17 -6.14 -2.63
C SER A 16 23.26 -7.31 -3.63
N SER A 17 22.47 -8.37 -3.42
CA SER A 17 22.32 -9.46 -4.40
C SER A 17 21.40 -9.08 -5.56
N PHE A 18 20.75 -7.92 -5.50
CA PHE A 18 19.86 -7.37 -6.53
C PHE A 18 20.37 -5.99 -7.00
N PRO A 19 21.43 -5.92 -7.81
CA PRO A 19 22.09 -4.65 -8.16
C PRO A 19 21.14 -3.61 -8.79
N GLU A 20 20.18 -4.05 -9.62
CA GLU A 20 19.19 -3.15 -10.20
C GLU A 20 18.22 -2.59 -9.16
N ALA A 21 17.82 -3.38 -8.17
CA ALA A 21 16.97 -2.91 -7.08
C ALA A 21 17.75 -1.99 -6.14
N GLU A 22 18.98 -2.36 -5.78
CA GLU A 22 19.87 -1.53 -4.97
C GLU A 22 20.15 -0.19 -5.65
N LYS A 23 20.39 -0.18 -6.97
CA LYS A 23 20.58 1.05 -7.76
C LYS A 23 19.33 1.90 -7.79
N ASN A 24 18.14 1.31 -7.97
CA ASN A 24 16.93 2.06 -8.28
C ASN A 24 15.97 2.29 -7.11
N PHE A 25 16.22 1.73 -5.93
CA PHE A 25 15.39 1.95 -4.75
C PHE A 25 16.25 2.37 -3.56
N LYS A 26 15.76 3.37 -2.82
CA LYS A 26 16.31 3.79 -1.54
C LYS A 26 15.43 3.23 -0.42
N VAL A 27 16.04 2.49 0.49
CA VAL A 27 15.38 2.00 1.71
C VAL A 27 15.12 3.18 2.64
N LEU A 28 13.87 3.37 3.04
CA LEU A 28 13.43 4.41 3.96
C LEU A 28 13.16 3.89 5.37
N ALA A 29 12.70 2.64 5.46
CA ALA A 29 12.45 1.98 6.73
C ALA A 29 12.59 0.46 6.60
N THR A 30 12.98 -0.16 7.71
CA THR A 30 13.04 -1.62 7.90
C THR A 30 12.07 -2.03 9.00
N SER A 31 11.81 -3.32 9.10
CA SER A 31 11.10 -3.94 10.22
C SER A 31 11.73 -5.30 10.52
N THR A 32 11.56 -5.79 11.74
CA THR A 32 12.08 -7.09 12.15
C THR A 32 10.96 -8.14 12.10
N SER A 33 11.21 -9.27 11.45
CA SER A 33 10.32 -10.42 11.53
C SER A 33 10.37 -11.02 12.93
N THR A 34 9.20 -11.20 13.56
CA THR A 34 9.12 -11.85 14.87
C THR A 34 9.29 -13.37 14.80
N GLU A 35 9.21 -13.97 13.61
CA GLU A 35 9.31 -15.42 13.42
C GLU A 35 10.77 -15.87 13.28
N VAL A 36 11.58 -15.12 12.55
CA VAL A 36 12.97 -15.47 12.23
C VAL A 36 14.00 -14.47 12.77
N ASP A 37 13.54 -13.45 13.50
CA ASP A 37 14.38 -12.39 14.10
C ASP A 37 15.35 -11.74 13.11
N ARG A 38 14.83 -11.38 11.92
CA ARG A 38 15.62 -10.83 10.81
C ARG A 38 14.96 -9.58 10.25
N GLU A 39 15.79 -8.58 9.90
CA GLU A 39 15.33 -7.34 9.30
C GLU A 39 14.97 -7.50 7.81
N PHE A 40 13.77 -7.03 7.47
CA PHE A 40 13.30 -6.91 6.10
C PHE A 40 13.02 -5.44 5.75
N ILE A 41 13.07 -5.14 4.46
CA ILE A 41 12.76 -3.82 3.91
C ILE A 41 11.25 -3.56 4.03
N ALA A 42 10.87 -2.51 4.76
CA ALA A 42 9.47 -2.19 5.01
C ALA A 42 8.94 -1.06 4.12
N VAL A 43 9.80 -0.09 3.77
CA VAL A 43 9.44 1.06 2.92
C VAL A 43 10.60 1.39 2.00
N VAL A 44 10.30 1.62 0.72
CA VAL A 44 11.25 2.13 -0.27
C VAL A 44 10.67 3.31 -1.05
N GLU A 45 11.54 4.21 -1.46
CA GLU A 45 11.29 5.16 -2.55
C GLU A 45 12.15 4.81 -3.75
N GLY A 46 11.55 4.85 -4.94
CA GLY A 46 12.25 4.73 -6.19
C GLY A 46 13.14 5.94 -6.43
N ARG A 47 14.29 5.68 -7.05
CA ARG A 47 15.26 6.66 -7.52
C ARG A 47 15.71 6.31 -8.94
N ASN A 48 16.33 7.25 -9.63
CA ASN A 48 16.86 7.06 -10.98
C ASN A 48 15.74 6.69 -11.97
N GLU A 49 15.76 5.47 -12.51
CA GLU A 49 14.77 4.99 -13.49
C GLU A 49 13.39 4.77 -12.88
N PHE A 50 13.29 4.72 -11.54
CA PHE A 50 12.07 4.50 -10.78
C PHE A 50 11.63 5.73 -9.97
N ASP A 51 12.14 6.92 -10.31
CA ASP A 51 11.64 8.18 -9.73
C ASP A 51 10.11 8.25 -9.83
N GLY A 52 9.43 8.51 -8.72
CA GLY A 52 7.97 8.54 -8.64
C GLY A 52 7.31 7.19 -8.30
N VAL A 53 8.10 6.18 -7.91
CA VAL A 53 7.60 4.90 -7.37
C VAL A 53 7.79 4.89 -5.86
N TRP A 54 6.77 4.45 -5.12
CA TRP A 54 6.85 4.22 -3.66
C TRP A 54 6.21 2.88 -3.35
N ALA A 55 6.80 2.14 -2.40
CA ALA A 55 6.26 0.86 -1.98
C ALA A 55 6.40 0.64 -0.48
N VAL A 56 5.41 -0.05 0.08
CA VAL A 56 5.35 -0.47 1.48
C VAL A 56 5.09 -1.97 1.54
N GLN A 57 5.72 -2.67 2.48
CA GLN A 57 5.53 -4.11 2.68
C GLN A 57 4.33 -4.42 3.59
N PHE A 58 3.90 -3.45 4.41
CA PHE A 58 2.76 -3.54 5.30
C PHE A 58 1.50 -2.95 4.65
N HIS A 59 0.36 -3.07 5.35
CA HIS A 59 -0.96 -2.64 4.88
C HIS A 59 -1.45 -1.36 5.59
N PRO A 60 -1.20 -0.15 5.06
CA PRO A 60 -1.63 1.10 5.67
C PRO A 60 -3.15 1.33 5.62
N GLU A 61 -3.88 0.64 4.75
CA GLU A 61 -5.33 0.76 4.63
C GLU A 61 -6.08 0.09 5.79
N LYS A 62 -5.53 -1.00 6.34
CA LYS A 62 -6.24 -1.87 7.28
C LYS A 62 -6.66 -1.19 8.59
N PRO A 63 -5.82 -0.38 9.25
CA PRO A 63 -6.20 0.27 10.51
C PRO A 63 -7.50 1.08 10.44
N SER A 64 -7.83 1.65 9.28
CA SER A 64 -9.03 2.48 9.12
C SER A 64 -10.24 1.69 8.63
N TYR A 65 -10.03 0.62 7.87
CA TYR A 65 -11.09 0.03 7.03
C TYR A 65 -11.32 -1.48 7.24
N GLU A 66 -10.45 -2.19 7.97
CA GLU A 66 -10.54 -3.65 8.11
C GLU A 66 -10.65 -4.08 9.57
N TRP A 67 -11.85 -4.41 10.03
CA TRP A 67 -12.20 -4.73 11.43
C TRP A 67 -12.46 -6.22 11.67
N ASN A 68 -11.90 -7.10 10.85
CA ASN A 68 -12.01 -8.53 11.09
C ASN A 68 -11.27 -8.88 12.39
N SER A 69 -12.01 -9.34 13.40
CA SER A 69 -11.47 -9.64 14.74
C SER A 69 -10.43 -10.76 14.78
N LYS A 70 -10.31 -11.54 13.71
CA LYS A 70 -9.24 -12.54 13.55
C LYS A 70 -7.90 -11.93 13.18
N LEU A 71 -7.89 -10.67 12.72
CA LEU A 71 -6.67 -9.95 12.38
C LEU A 71 -6.24 -9.09 13.56
N SER A 72 -4.95 -9.18 13.92
CA SER A 72 -4.35 -8.34 14.96
C SER A 72 -3.99 -6.95 14.44
N VAL A 73 -4.98 -6.21 13.91
CA VAL A 73 -4.80 -4.85 13.39
C VAL A 73 -4.85 -3.85 14.54
N ASP A 74 -3.85 -2.97 14.63
CA ASP A 74 -3.85 -1.85 15.58
C ASP A 74 -4.77 -0.74 15.07
N HIS A 75 -5.94 -0.60 15.70
CA HIS A 75 -6.95 0.43 15.42
C HIS A 75 -6.83 1.66 16.33
N SER A 76 -5.74 1.83 17.07
CA SER A 76 -5.52 3.03 17.87
C SER A 76 -5.50 4.29 17.00
N ARG A 77 -5.87 5.44 17.59
CA ARG A 77 -5.84 6.74 16.90
C ARG A 77 -4.47 7.01 16.26
N THR A 78 -3.39 6.74 16.97
CA THR A 78 -2.02 6.91 16.47
C THR A 78 -1.74 6.01 15.27
N SER A 79 -2.24 4.78 15.26
CA SER A 79 -2.12 3.88 14.12
C SER A 79 -2.86 4.41 12.89
N VAL A 80 -4.11 4.84 13.07
CA VAL A 80 -4.93 5.41 12.00
C VAL A 80 -4.27 6.67 11.41
N GLU A 81 -3.83 7.60 12.26
CA GLU A 81 -3.18 8.84 11.82
C GLU A 81 -1.86 8.57 11.09
N ALA A 82 -1.01 7.68 11.62
CA ALA A 82 0.27 7.33 11.00
C ALA A 82 0.10 6.63 9.64
N ASN A 83 -0.86 5.71 9.52
CA ASN A 83 -1.04 4.99 8.26
C ASN A 83 -1.78 5.83 7.21
N ARG A 84 -2.67 6.74 7.61
CA ARG A 84 -3.30 7.72 6.71
C ARG A 84 -2.27 8.61 6.00
N PHE A 85 -1.16 8.93 6.67
CA PHE A 85 -0.08 9.73 6.08
C PHE A 85 0.39 9.19 4.73
N PHE A 86 0.42 7.86 4.52
CA PHE A 86 0.82 7.27 3.25
C PHE A 86 -0.15 7.64 2.10
N ALA A 87 -1.46 7.63 2.37
CA ALA A 87 -2.46 8.05 1.39
C ALA A 87 -2.37 9.56 1.11
N ASP A 88 -2.26 10.38 2.15
CA ASP A 88 -2.15 11.83 2.02
C ASP A 88 -0.87 12.22 1.24
N PHE A 89 0.26 11.58 1.54
CA PHE A 89 1.51 11.73 0.80
C PHE A 89 1.37 11.33 -0.67
N PHE A 90 0.83 10.14 -0.95
CA PHE A 90 0.66 9.66 -2.33
C PHE A 90 -0.22 10.60 -3.15
N ILE A 91 -1.36 11.03 -2.59
CA ILE A 91 -2.25 12.01 -3.23
C ILE A 91 -1.53 13.34 -3.46
N SER A 92 -0.70 13.80 -2.52
CA SER A 92 0.10 15.02 -2.69
C SER A 92 1.02 14.91 -3.91
N ARG A 93 1.73 13.78 -4.05
CA ARG A 93 2.62 13.52 -5.19
C ARG A 93 1.84 13.48 -6.50
N VAL A 94 0.73 12.74 -6.57
CA VAL A 94 -0.13 12.69 -7.77
C VAL A 94 -0.63 14.09 -8.19
N ARG A 95 -0.90 14.98 -7.23
CA ARG A 95 -1.33 16.36 -7.53
C ARG A 95 -0.22 17.25 -8.08
N GLU A 96 1.04 17.01 -7.69
CA GLU A 96 2.22 17.72 -8.19
C GLU A 96 2.53 17.33 -9.65
N HIS A 97 2.25 16.09 -10.05
CA HIS A 97 2.45 15.59 -11.43
C HIS A 97 1.35 16.06 -12.41
N GLN A 98 1.20 17.39 -12.56
CA GLN A 98 0.26 18.05 -13.46
C GLN A 98 0.33 17.64 -14.95
N PRO A 99 1.49 17.39 -15.59
CA PRO A 99 1.52 17.09 -17.03
C PRO A 99 0.91 15.73 -17.41
N TYR A 100 0.65 14.84 -16.44
CA TYR A 100 0.01 13.54 -16.67
C TYR A 100 -1.50 13.51 -16.38
N ARG A 101 -2.11 14.67 -16.07
CA ARG A 101 -3.57 14.79 -16.06
C ARG A 101 -4.10 14.77 -17.49
N ARG A 102 -4.14 13.59 -18.11
CA ARG A 102 -5.12 13.33 -19.16
C ARG A 102 -6.48 13.41 -18.49
N CYS A 103 -7.09 14.59 -18.52
CA CYS A 103 -8.50 14.71 -18.21
C CYS A 103 -9.22 13.93 -19.31
N LEU A 104 -9.69 12.74 -18.97
CA LEU A 104 -10.59 11.99 -19.84
C LEU A 104 -11.81 12.88 -20.10
N PRO A 105 -12.46 12.77 -21.28
CA PRO A 105 -13.80 13.30 -21.45
C PRO A 105 -14.70 12.87 -20.28
N VAL A 106 -15.57 13.76 -19.80
CA VAL A 106 -16.42 13.49 -18.62
C VAL A 106 -17.17 12.16 -18.73
N SER A 107 -17.63 11.80 -19.93
CA SER A 107 -18.30 10.51 -20.18
C SER A 107 -17.38 9.30 -20.02
N GLU A 108 -16.11 9.42 -20.39
CA GLU A 108 -15.12 8.36 -20.28
C GLU A 108 -14.63 8.23 -18.82
N GLU A 109 -14.37 9.35 -18.14
CA GLU A 109 -14.06 9.36 -16.70
C GLU A 109 -15.20 8.70 -15.91
N ALA A 110 -16.45 9.14 -16.15
CA ALA A 110 -17.62 8.58 -15.49
C ALA A 110 -17.77 7.08 -15.72
N SER A 111 -17.25 6.53 -16.82
CA SER A 111 -17.34 5.09 -17.11
C SER A 111 -16.31 4.22 -16.37
N VAL A 112 -15.20 4.81 -15.89
CA VAL A 112 -14.08 4.07 -15.27
C VAL A 112 -13.95 4.27 -13.75
N LEU A 113 -14.71 5.20 -13.17
CA LEU A 113 -14.67 5.46 -11.73
C LEU A 113 -15.17 4.25 -10.91
N VAL A 114 -14.58 4.08 -9.73
CA VAL A 114 -14.92 3.00 -8.77
C VAL A 114 -16.41 3.01 -8.36
N TYR A 115 -17.10 4.15 -8.50
CA TYR A 115 -18.53 4.29 -8.20
C TYR A 115 -19.45 3.42 -9.06
N ASN A 116 -18.96 2.91 -10.20
CA ASN A 116 -19.74 2.01 -11.06
C ASN A 116 -19.76 0.56 -10.59
N TYR A 117 -19.03 0.23 -9.51
CA TYR A 117 -18.87 -1.15 -9.03
C TYR A 117 -19.53 -1.29 -7.66
N PRO A 118 -20.61 -2.08 -7.51
CA PRO A 118 -21.22 -2.34 -6.22
C PRO A 118 -20.23 -3.05 -5.28
N LEU A 119 -20.29 -2.68 -4.00
CA LEU A 119 -19.51 -3.34 -2.96
C LEU A 119 -20.28 -4.53 -2.40
N HIS A 120 -19.66 -5.70 -2.38
CA HIS A 120 -20.19 -6.89 -1.74
C HIS A 120 -19.53 -7.09 -0.38
N PHE A 121 -20.33 -7.36 0.65
CA PHE A 121 -19.81 -7.65 1.99
C PHE A 121 -19.21 -9.06 2.07
N THR A 122 -17.93 -9.12 2.42
CA THR A 122 -17.13 -10.34 2.52
C THR A 122 -16.51 -10.54 3.91
N GLY A 123 -16.78 -9.65 4.87
CA GLY A 123 -16.21 -9.72 6.22
C GLY A 123 -16.50 -11.03 6.98
N TRP A 124 -17.53 -11.78 6.60
CA TRP A 124 -17.87 -13.08 7.18
C TRP A 124 -17.01 -14.24 6.64
N ILE A 125 -16.51 -14.14 5.39
CA ILE A 125 -15.60 -15.13 4.78
C ILE A 125 -14.13 -14.82 5.05
N GLY A 126 -13.78 -13.57 5.40
CA GLY A 126 -12.41 -13.22 5.73
C GLY A 126 -12.09 -11.74 5.52
N SER A 127 -10.87 -11.46 5.10
CA SER A 127 -10.40 -10.16 4.62
C SER A 127 -10.27 -10.22 3.10
N PRO A 128 -10.65 -9.17 2.35
CA PRO A 128 -11.12 -7.86 2.85
C PRO A 128 -12.60 -7.86 3.29
N GLN A 129 -13.03 -6.80 4.00
CA GLN A 129 -14.41 -6.60 4.45
C GLN A 129 -15.40 -6.40 3.31
N THR A 130 -14.95 -5.78 2.22
CA THR A 130 -15.74 -5.56 1.01
C THR A 130 -14.90 -5.74 -0.24
N ILE A 131 -15.52 -6.19 -1.33
CA ILE A 131 -14.91 -6.28 -2.66
C ILE A 131 -15.81 -5.57 -3.68
N ALA A 132 -15.22 -4.76 -4.55
CA ALA A 132 -15.90 -4.19 -5.71
C ALA A 132 -15.87 -5.19 -6.86
N ALA A 133 -17.03 -5.52 -7.43
CA ALA A 133 -17.14 -6.45 -8.55
C ALA A 133 -17.92 -5.82 -9.71
N ARG A 134 -17.57 -6.19 -10.95
CA ARG A 134 -18.36 -5.81 -12.12
C ARG A 134 -19.48 -6.84 -12.26
N GLU A 135 -20.73 -6.39 -12.18
CA GLU A 135 -21.86 -7.23 -12.59
C GLU A 135 -21.79 -7.39 -14.12
N GLY A 136 -21.95 -8.63 -14.58
CA GLY A 136 -21.78 -9.03 -15.99
C GLY A 136 -22.92 -8.60 -16.89
#